data_AF-A0A660W3Q9-F1
#
_entry.id   AF-A0A660W3Q9-F1
#
_cell.length_a   1.000
_cell.length_b   1.000
_cell.length_c   1.000
_cell.angle_alpha   90.00
_cell.angle_beta   90.00
_cell.angle_gamma   90.00
#
_symmetry.space_group_name_H-M   'P 1'
#
loop_
_entity.id
_entity.type
_entity.pdbx_description
1 polymer ?
#
loop_
_entity_poly.entity_id
_entity_poly.type
_entity_poly.pdbx_seq_one_letter_code
_entity_poly.pdbx_strand_id
1 'polypeptide(L)'
;MGADLFLEPEFKEYTEPFRKEFNKIKAKAWQTDEEKKRLIELFGEMYGDANPFYFRDPYNNGSLLWRLGLSWWEDVDKLIDNNGILKEPEKFLEMLEAKEHMLNNIRDDAEREFFKKELKKLKDMLRRVIESNGKSYIVASI
;
A
#
# COMPACT_ATOMS: atom_id res chain seq x y z
N MET A 1 -8.78 -3.56 -9.80
CA MET A 1 -7.61 -2.74 -10.20
C MET A 1 -7.40 -1.67 -9.14
N GLY A 2 -6.19 -1.14 -9.01
CA GLY A 2 -5.80 -0.19 -7.98
C GLY A 2 -4.30 0.05 -8.03
N ALA A 3 -3.84 1.08 -7.33
CA ALA A 3 -2.42 1.38 -7.24
C ALA A 3 -1.81 0.74 -5.99
N ASP A 4 -0.66 0.12 -6.18
CA ASP A 4 0.14 -0.54 -5.18
C ASP A 4 1.38 0.28 -4.87
N LEU A 5 1.68 0.50 -3.60
CA LEU A 5 2.85 1.20 -3.09
C LEU A 5 3.69 0.24 -2.24
N PHE A 6 4.98 0.15 -2.54
CA PHE A 6 5.95 -0.72 -1.85
C PHE A 6 7.06 0.12 -1.25
N LEU A 7 7.28 0.03 0.07
CA LEU A 7 8.42 0.63 0.74
C LEU A 7 9.63 -0.30 0.60
N GLU A 8 10.55 0.05 -0.29
CA GLU A 8 11.75 -0.72 -0.61
C GLU A 8 12.97 -0.14 0.10
N PRO A 9 13.94 -0.98 0.56
CA PRO A 9 14.02 -2.44 0.34
C PRO A 9 13.21 -3.30 1.33
N GLU A 10 12.60 -2.70 2.35
CA GLU A 10 12.00 -3.41 3.48
C GLU A 10 10.86 -4.35 3.07
N PHE A 11 10.08 -3.96 2.06
CA PHE A 11 9.03 -4.81 1.49
C PHE A 11 9.61 -6.11 0.93
N LYS A 12 10.73 -6.07 0.20
CA LYS A 12 11.38 -7.28 -0.30
C LYS A 12 11.88 -8.15 0.83
N GLU A 13 12.58 -7.55 1.80
CA GLU A 13 13.12 -8.29 2.94
C GLU A 13 12.01 -8.98 3.75
N TYR A 14 10.92 -8.26 4.01
CA TYR A 14 9.75 -8.76 4.72
C TYR A 14 9.04 -9.88 3.96
N THR A 15 8.86 -9.73 2.64
CA THR A 15 8.08 -10.68 1.84
C THR A 15 8.86 -11.90 1.34
N GLU A 16 10.19 -11.85 1.36
CA GLU A 16 11.05 -12.93 0.85
C GLU A 16 10.77 -14.33 1.43
N PRO A 17 10.64 -14.54 2.76
CA PRO A 17 10.32 -15.86 3.30
C PRO A 17 8.96 -16.38 2.81
N PHE A 18 7.94 -15.51 2.76
CA PHE A 18 6.60 -15.88 2.30
C PHE A 18 6.58 -16.18 0.81
N ARG A 19 7.32 -15.39 0.01
CA ARG A 19 7.46 -15.58 -1.44
C ARG A 19 8.14 -16.91 -1.78
N LYS A 20 9.17 -17.29 -1.02
CA LYS A 20 9.85 -18.60 -1.17
C LYS A 20 8.88 -19.76 -0.92
N GLU A 21 8.11 -19.69 0.17
CA GLU A 21 7.13 -20.73 0.49
C GLU A 21 6.00 -20.77 -0.56
N PHE A 22 5.47 -19.61 -0.92
CA PHE A 22 4.41 -19.46 -1.93
C PHE A 22 4.82 -20.11 -3.26
N ASN A 23 6.02 -19.79 -3.75
CA ASN A 23 6.53 -20.36 -4.99
C ASN A 23 6.75 -21.88 -4.91
N LYS A 24 7.17 -22.39 -3.75
CA LYS A 24 7.35 -23.84 -3.54
C LYS A 24 6.02 -24.60 -3.62
N ILE A 25 4.95 -24.06 -3.03
CA ILE A 25 3.61 -24.66 -3.12
C ILE A 25 3.05 -24.51 -4.54
N LYS A 26 3.19 -23.32 -5.13
CA LYS A 26 2.72 -23.02 -6.48
C LYS A 26 3.36 -23.92 -7.55
N ALA A 27 4.65 -24.22 -7.43
CA ALA A 27 5.38 -25.09 -8.35
C ALA A 27 4.82 -26.53 -8.41
N LYS A 28 4.10 -26.96 -7.37
CA LYS A 28 3.41 -28.26 -7.32
C LYS A 28 1.98 -28.21 -7.86
N ALA A 29 1.56 -27.06 -8.40
CA ALA A 29 0.21 -26.81 -8.89
C ALA A 29 -0.91 -27.00 -7.84
N TRP A 30 -0.59 -26.73 -6.56
CA TRP A 30 -1.53 -26.72 -5.41
C TRP A 30 -2.58 -27.85 -5.47
N GLN A 31 -2.19 -29.04 -5.03
CA GLN A 31 -2.97 -30.25 -5.22
C GLN A 31 -4.01 -30.49 -4.12
N THR A 32 -3.82 -29.87 -2.95
CA THR A 32 -4.76 -30.03 -1.81
C THR A 32 -5.43 -28.72 -1.43
N ASP A 33 -6.53 -28.82 -0.68
CA ASP A 33 -7.24 -27.64 -0.17
C ASP A 33 -6.45 -26.94 0.94
N GLU A 34 -5.64 -27.67 1.71
CA GLU A 34 -4.69 -27.09 2.67
C GLU A 34 -3.63 -26.25 1.96
N GLU A 35 -3.10 -26.71 0.83
CA GLU A 35 -2.14 -25.95 0.03
C GLU A 35 -2.78 -24.67 -0.54
N LYS A 36 -4.03 -24.74 -1.03
CA LYS A 36 -4.77 -23.55 -1.47
C LYS A 36 -4.99 -22.56 -0.33
N LYS A 37 -5.41 -23.05 0.83
CA LYS A 37 -5.59 -22.22 2.02
C LYS A 37 -4.28 -21.55 2.43
N ARG A 38 -3.18 -22.30 2.43
CA ARG A 38 -1.85 -21.77 2.75
C ARG A 38 -1.39 -20.71 1.76
N LEU A 39 -1.68 -20.86 0.47
CA LEU A 39 -1.39 -19.82 -0.53
C LEU A 39 -2.16 -18.52 -0.26
N ILE A 40 -3.43 -18.61 0.16
CA ILE A 40 -4.24 -17.44 0.55
C ILE A 40 -3.63 -16.76 1.79
N GLU A 41 -3.25 -17.53 2.80
CA GLU A 41 -2.58 -17.01 4.00
C GLU A 41 -1.29 -16.29 3.64
N LEU A 42 -0.40 -16.92 2.86
CA LEU A 42 0.87 -16.32 2.41
C LEU A 42 0.66 -15.05 1.59
N PHE A 43 -0.39 -15.00 0.77
CA PHE A 43 -0.76 -13.80 0.05
C PHE A 43 -1.21 -12.68 1.01
N GLY A 44 -1.98 -13.03 2.05
CA GLY A 44 -2.36 -12.12 3.13
C GLY A 44 -1.18 -11.61 3.95
N GLU A 45 -0.17 -12.43 4.22
CA GLU A 45 1.06 -11.98 4.88
C GLU A 45 1.82 -10.97 3.99
N MET A 46 1.90 -11.22 2.69
CA MET A 46 2.64 -10.33 1.77
C MET A 46 1.90 -9.03 1.46
N TYR A 47 0.58 -9.07 1.27
CA TYR A 47 -0.20 -7.96 0.72
C TYR A 47 -1.41 -7.56 1.58
N GLY A 48 -1.50 -8.05 2.81
CA GLY A 48 -2.59 -7.71 3.73
C GLY A 48 -2.28 -6.55 4.67
N ASP A 49 -3.24 -6.26 5.54
CA ASP A 49 -3.16 -5.21 6.57
C ASP A 49 -1.93 -5.33 7.47
N ALA A 50 -1.47 -6.55 7.72
CA ALA A 50 -0.35 -6.85 8.61
C ALA A 50 1.01 -6.38 8.06
N ASN A 51 1.14 -6.19 6.74
CA ASN A 51 2.39 -5.72 6.14
C ASN A 51 2.48 -4.18 6.22
N PRO A 52 3.41 -3.62 7.02
CA PRO A 52 3.56 -2.17 7.15
C PRO A 52 4.36 -1.53 5.99
N PHE A 53 4.91 -2.34 5.08
CA PHE A 53 5.73 -1.90 3.95
C PHE A 53 4.96 -1.93 2.62
N TYR A 54 3.66 -2.22 2.66
CA TYR A 54 2.78 -2.30 1.49
C TYR A 54 1.49 -1.54 1.74
N PHE A 55 1.08 -0.73 0.76
CA PHE A 55 -0.21 -0.05 0.76
C PHE A 55 -0.88 -0.21 -0.60
N ARG A 56 -2.20 -0.40 -0.61
CA ARG A 56 -3.00 -0.51 -1.82
C ARG A 56 -4.12 0.51 -1.80
N ASP A 57 -4.17 1.36 -2.81
CA ASP A 57 -5.35 2.20 -3.09
C ASP A 57 -6.21 1.53 -4.17
N PRO A 58 -7.33 0.86 -3.81
CA PRO A 58 -8.16 0.19 -4.80
C PRO A 58 -8.98 1.21 -5.61
N TYR A 59 -9.18 0.99 -6.91
CA TYR A 59 -10.04 1.85 -7.75
C TYR A 59 -11.53 1.50 -7.60
N ASN A 60 -12.02 1.56 -6.36
CA ASN A 60 -13.42 1.35 -6.01
C ASN A 60 -13.77 2.16 -4.75
N ASN A 61 -14.92 1.87 -4.12
CA ASN A 61 -15.39 2.58 -2.92
C ASN A 61 -14.42 2.54 -1.73
N GLY A 62 -13.41 1.66 -1.76
CA GLY A 62 -12.32 1.58 -0.79
C GLY A 62 -11.10 2.46 -1.09
N SER A 63 -11.10 3.26 -2.17
CA SER A 63 -10.00 4.19 -2.46
C SER A 63 -9.89 5.26 -1.38
N LEU A 64 -8.76 5.31 -0.68
CA LEU A 64 -8.46 6.39 0.24
C LEU A 64 -8.33 7.71 -0.53
N LEU A 65 -7.66 7.70 -1.69
CA LEU A 65 -7.45 8.89 -2.49
C LEU A 65 -8.78 9.53 -2.88
N TRP A 66 -9.75 8.73 -3.36
CA TRP A 66 -11.08 9.26 -3.70
C TRP A 66 -11.80 9.86 -2.50
N ARG A 67 -11.66 9.27 -1.30
CA ARG A 67 -12.26 9.85 -0.07
C ARG A 67 -11.62 11.16 0.37
N LEU A 68 -10.36 11.37 0.02
CA LEU A 68 -9.65 12.62 0.25
C LEU A 68 -9.88 13.63 -0.90
N GLY A 69 -10.63 13.27 -1.93
CA GLY A 69 -10.82 14.10 -3.12
C GLY A 69 -9.54 14.25 -3.95
N LEU A 70 -8.67 13.24 -3.90
CA LEU A 70 -7.44 13.10 -4.69
C LEU A 70 -7.63 12.03 -5.77
N SER A 71 -6.84 12.14 -6.82
CA SER A 71 -6.81 11.24 -7.96
C SER A 71 -5.39 10.72 -8.15
N TRP A 72 -5.25 9.40 -8.29
CA TRP A 72 -3.95 8.80 -8.59
C TRP A 72 -3.29 9.46 -9.80
N TRP A 73 -4.03 9.56 -10.91
CA TRP A 73 -3.51 10.06 -12.20
C TRP A 73 -3.24 11.56 -12.20
N GLU A 74 -4.07 12.36 -11.53
CA GLU A 74 -3.93 13.81 -11.57
C GLU A 74 -3.02 14.36 -10.47
N ASP A 75 -2.89 13.66 -9.36
CA ASP A 75 -2.23 14.16 -8.16
C ASP A 75 -0.95 13.39 -7.83
N VAL A 76 -0.98 12.06 -7.90
CA VAL A 76 0.12 11.19 -7.42
C VAL A 76 1.11 10.82 -8.54
N ASP A 77 0.61 10.51 -9.74
CA ASP A 77 1.43 10.09 -10.88
C ASP A 77 2.50 11.13 -11.24
N LYS A 78 2.18 12.41 -11.07
CA LYS A 78 3.09 13.55 -11.29
C LYS A 78 4.27 13.59 -10.30
N LEU A 79 4.20 12.85 -9.20
CA LEU A 79 5.25 12.75 -8.17
C LEU A 79 6.15 11.52 -8.37
N ILE A 80 5.83 10.69 -9.36
CA ILE A 80 6.49 9.41 -9.64
C ILE A 80 7.40 9.56 -10.87
N ASP A 81 8.60 8.98 -10.84
CA ASP A 81 9.50 8.96 -12.00
C ASP A 81 9.16 7.83 -12.99
N ASN A 82 9.88 7.82 -14.12
CA ASN A 82 9.71 6.79 -15.16
C ASN A 82 10.02 5.35 -14.70
N ASN A 83 10.63 5.17 -13.53
CA ASN A 83 10.91 3.85 -12.94
C ASN A 83 9.84 3.44 -11.92
N GLY A 84 8.78 4.23 -11.75
CA GLY A 84 7.76 4.01 -10.74
C GLY A 84 8.18 4.46 -9.33
N ILE A 85 9.28 5.21 -9.18
CA ILE A 85 9.76 5.64 -7.85
C ILE A 85 9.14 6.98 -7.48
N LEU A 86 8.53 7.07 -6.30
CA LEU A 86 8.04 8.32 -5.73
C LEU A 86 9.21 9.26 -5.38
N LYS A 87 9.27 10.43 -6.02
CA LYS A 87 10.37 11.41 -5.87
C LYS A 87 10.09 12.53 -4.88
N GLU A 88 8.83 12.86 -4.65
CA GLU A 88 8.42 13.94 -3.75
C GLU A 88 7.54 13.38 -2.60
N PRO A 89 8.08 12.50 -1.72
CA PRO A 89 7.29 11.91 -0.64
C PRO A 89 6.76 12.95 0.37
N GLU A 90 7.49 14.05 0.60
CA GLU A 90 7.07 15.15 1.46
C GLU A 90 5.83 15.84 0.90
N LYS A 91 5.83 16.15 -0.40
CA LYS A 91 4.69 16.77 -1.08
C LYS A 91 3.46 15.85 -1.07
N PHE A 92 3.66 14.56 -1.27
CA PHE A 92 2.54 13.62 -1.16
C PHE A 92 1.98 13.60 0.28
N LEU A 93 2.85 13.59 1.28
CA LEU A 93 2.44 13.66 2.69
C LEU A 93 1.66 14.95 2.99
N GLU A 94 2.13 16.10 2.51
CA GLU A 94 1.46 17.40 2.65
C GLU A 94 0.06 17.39 2.01
N MET A 95 -0.09 16.80 0.83
CA MET A 95 -1.38 16.67 0.15
C MET A 95 -2.37 15.83 0.97
N LEU A 96 -1.91 14.73 1.56
CA LEU A 96 -2.72 13.88 2.43
C LEU A 96 -3.15 14.63 3.70
N GLU A 97 -2.23 15.36 4.33
CA GLU A 97 -2.50 16.15 5.55
C GLU A 97 -3.48 17.30 5.29
N ALA A 98 -3.34 17.99 4.16
CA ALA A 98 -4.25 19.06 3.76
C ALA A 98 -5.68 18.57 3.53
N LYS A 99 -5.85 17.30 3.12
CA LYS A 99 -7.16 16.68 2.81
C LYS A 99 -7.72 15.80 3.93
N GLU A 100 -6.98 15.56 5.00
CA GLU A 100 -7.37 14.66 6.10
C GLU A 100 -8.77 14.98 6.68
N HIS A 101 -9.13 16.27 6.74
CA HIS A 101 -10.43 16.74 7.21
C HIS A 101 -11.62 16.20 6.38
N MET A 102 -11.41 15.79 5.13
CA MET A 102 -12.45 15.23 4.25
C MET A 102 -13.05 13.94 4.81
N LEU A 103 -12.27 13.17 5.59
CA LEU A 103 -12.75 11.94 6.23
C LEU A 103 -13.86 12.20 7.26
N ASN A 104 -13.95 13.42 7.82
CA ASN A 104 -15.02 13.79 8.75
C ASN A 104 -16.39 13.88 8.08
N ASN A 105 -16.43 13.98 6.74
CA ASN A 105 -17.69 13.98 5.98
C ASN A 105 -18.28 12.57 5.83
N ILE A 106 -17.55 11.52 6.19
CA ILE A 106 -18.02 10.14 6.17
C ILE A 106 -18.97 9.94 7.35
N ARG A 107 -20.25 9.68 7.02
CA ARG A 107 -21.33 9.51 8.00
C ARG A 107 -21.23 8.21 8.78
N ASP A 108 -20.81 7.14 8.13
CA ASP A 108 -20.65 5.84 8.78
C ASP A 108 -19.36 5.82 9.61
N ASP A 109 -19.49 5.55 10.91
CA ASP A 109 -18.37 5.62 11.84
C ASP A 109 -17.33 4.52 11.56
N ALA A 110 -17.76 3.32 11.18
CA ALA A 110 -16.85 2.21 10.90
C ALA A 110 -16.05 2.47 9.61
N GLU A 111 -16.71 2.96 8.57
CA GLU A 111 -16.08 3.41 7.33
C GLU A 111 -15.08 4.55 7.59
N ARG A 112 -15.46 5.53 8.42
CA ARG A 112 -14.56 6.64 8.77
C ARG A 112 -13.31 6.15 9.50
N GLU A 113 -13.45 5.26 10.47
CA GLU A 113 -12.30 4.70 11.19
C GLU A 113 -11.43 3.80 10.31
N PHE A 114 -12.03 3.07 9.37
CA PHE A 114 -11.29 2.34 8.33
C PHE A 114 -10.40 3.28 7.53
N PHE A 115 -10.94 4.38 6.96
CA PHE A 115 -10.14 5.31 6.17
C PHE A 115 -9.10 6.08 7.00
N LYS A 116 -9.36 6.35 8.28
CA LYS A 116 -8.34 6.91 9.18
C LYS A 116 -7.17 5.96 9.39
N LYS A 117 -7.43 4.65 9.54
CA LYS A 117 -6.40 3.62 9.64
C LYS A 117 -5.58 3.54 8.35
N GLU A 118 -6.22 3.55 7.19
CA GLU A 118 -5.55 3.53 5.89
C GLU A 118 -4.71 4.80 5.68
N LEU A 119 -5.24 5.98 6.01
CA LEU A 119 -4.50 7.23 5.96
C LEU A 119 -3.27 7.20 6.86
N LYS A 120 -3.43 6.73 8.10
CA LYS A 120 -2.30 6.59 9.03
C LYS A 120 -1.22 5.66 8.45
N LYS A 121 -1.61 4.50 7.92
CA LYS A 121 -0.69 3.53 7.31
C LYS A 121 0.12 4.16 6.18
N LEU A 122 -0.54 4.87 5.25
CA LEU A 122 0.14 5.55 4.15
C LEU A 122 1.08 6.66 4.64
N LYS A 123 0.64 7.49 5.59
CA LYS A 123 1.48 8.56 6.18
C LYS A 123 2.70 7.99 6.89
N ASP A 124 2.55 6.89 7.63
CA ASP A 124 3.65 6.23 8.32
C ASP A 124 4.68 5.66 7.31
N MET A 125 4.23 5.10 6.18
CA MET A 125 5.13 4.69 5.08
C MET A 125 5.90 5.87 4.49
N LEU A 126 5.22 6.99 4.22
CA LEU A 126 5.87 8.19 3.67
C LEU A 126 6.90 8.79 4.62
N ARG A 127 6.57 8.88 5.92
CA ARG A 127 7.50 9.37 6.95
C ARG A 127 8.76 8.53 7.04
N ARG A 128 8.64 7.19 6.96
CA ARG A 128 9.80 6.30 6.93
C ARG A 128 10.73 6.60 5.76
N VAL A 129 10.20 6.84 4.56
CA VAL A 129 11.02 7.23 3.40
C VAL A 129 11.76 8.54 3.67
N ILE A 130 11.03 9.56 4.13
CA ILE A 130 11.58 10.90 4.42
C ILE A 130 12.70 10.81 5.47
N GLU A 131 12.50 10.03 6.52
CA GLU A 131 13.47 9.86 7.62
C GLU A 131 14.65 8.94 7.27
N SER A 132 14.51 8.09 6.24
CA SER A 132 15.53 7.10 5.86
C SER A 132 16.82 7.70 5.28
N ASN A 133 16.81 9.00 4.92
CA ASN A 133 17.90 9.68 4.23
C ASN A 133 18.35 8.94 2.95
N GLY A 134 17.39 8.48 2.14
CA GLY A 134 17.63 7.81 0.86
C GLY A 134 17.97 6.32 0.94
N LYS A 135 17.91 5.73 2.14
CA LYS A 135 18.06 4.27 2.31
C LYS A 135 16.81 3.50 1.89
N SER A 136 15.65 4.14 2.00
CA SER A 136 14.36 3.58 1.63
C SER A 136 13.67 4.47 0.61
N TYR A 137 12.84 3.89 -0.25
CA TYR A 137 12.09 4.58 -1.28
C TYR A 137 10.77 3.86 -1.56
N ILE A 138 9.78 4.57 -2.10
CA ILE A 138 8.51 3.97 -2.50
C ILE A 138 8.53 3.67 -4.00
N VAL A 139 8.16 2.44 -4.35
CA VAL A 139 7.86 2.02 -5.73
C VAL A 139 6.35 1.90 -5.87
N ALA A 140 5.81 2.49 -6.93
CA ALA A 140 4.42 2.44 -7.31
C ALA A 140 4.20 1.49 -8.49
N SER A 141 3.09 0.76 -8.48
CA SER A 141 2.62 -0.10 -9.57
C SER A 141 1.11 0.07 -9.72
N ILE A 142 0.59 -0.03 -10.96
CA ILE A 142 -0.85 0.12 -11.28
C ILE A 142 -1.36 -1.15 -11.97
#